data_AF-A0A5J4LFF3-F1
#
_entry.id   AF-A0A5J4LFF3-F1
#
_cell.length_a   1.000
_cell.length_b   1.000
_cell.length_c   1.000
_cell.angle_alpha   90.00
_cell.angle_beta   90.00
_cell.angle_gamma   90.00
#
_symmetry.space_group_name_H-M   'P 1'
#
loop_
_entity.id
_entity.type
_entity.pdbx_description
1 polymer ?
#
loop_
_entity_poly.entity_id
_entity_poly.type
_entity_poly.pdbx_seq_one_letter_code
_entity_poly.pdbx_strand_id
1 'polypeptide(L)'
;MPELGKSVTDEHEEIVEQQADITGLLLHHVYAPLIEDQHVRGVLPAPPTRDAVRVVLGDRDAYATDRLTAYEIPLRVDDELRTPHDVAGLLRTVHTGTHIYPGDKVGSVMGMTLITVDPTTVDPAPFTHDDWTLTLLRCLTTPSTEESPEARLCGFLFLAPDRLRLYLDSSEEALPGMTAADVRPGGALTALLAALPSLLDEQWLTTTDADDPHCSRVVDLTDW
;
A
#
# COMPACT_ATOMS: atom_id res chain seq x y z
N MET A 1 36.62 -9.22 -17.92
CA MET A 1 35.94 -9.03 -16.62
C MET A 1 35.26 -7.66 -16.58
N PRO A 2 33.96 -7.57 -16.89
CA PRO A 2 33.14 -6.38 -16.63
C PRO A 2 31.79 -6.70 -15.96
N GLU A 3 31.73 -7.60 -14.97
CA GLU A 3 30.47 -7.98 -14.30
C GLU A 3 30.25 -7.32 -12.93
N LEU A 4 31.30 -6.84 -12.24
CA LEU A 4 31.15 -6.25 -10.90
C LEU A 4 30.51 -4.84 -10.87
N GLY A 5 30.53 -4.10 -11.99
CA GLY A 5 29.97 -2.74 -12.03
C GLY A 5 28.47 -2.70 -12.31
N LYS A 6 27.92 -3.80 -12.86
CA LYS A 6 26.51 -3.86 -13.26
C LYS A 6 25.61 -4.20 -12.06
N SER A 7 25.98 -5.20 -11.25
CA SER A 7 25.16 -5.62 -10.11
C SER A 7 25.00 -4.54 -9.03
N VAL A 8 26.03 -3.75 -8.74
CA VAL A 8 25.95 -2.66 -7.75
C VAL A 8 25.00 -1.54 -8.20
N THR A 9 24.90 -1.32 -9.52
CA THR A 9 24.02 -0.30 -10.08
C THR A 9 22.58 -0.81 -10.08
N ASP A 10 22.38 -2.07 -10.45
CA ASP A 10 21.07 -2.75 -10.44
C ASP A 10 20.50 -2.84 -9.00
N GLU A 11 21.34 -3.19 -8.00
CA GLU A 11 20.95 -3.24 -6.58
C GLU A 11 20.57 -1.87 -6.03
N HIS A 12 21.27 -0.82 -6.45
CA HIS A 12 20.94 0.55 -6.04
C HIS A 12 19.62 1.03 -6.66
N GLU A 13 19.38 0.70 -7.92
CA GLU A 13 18.13 1.00 -8.63
C GLU A 13 16.94 0.32 -7.94
N GLU A 14 17.06 -0.97 -7.61
CA GLU A 14 16.06 -1.71 -6.83
C GLU A 14 15.69 -1.01 -5.50
N ILE A 15 16.70 -0.53 -4.75
CA ILE A 15 16.46 0.17 -3.48
C ILE A 15 15.75 1.50 -3.70
N VAL A 16 16.10 2.23 -4.76
CA VAL A 16 15.47 3.52 -5.10
C VAL A 16 14.02 3.31 -5.52
N GLU A 17 13.74 2.31 -6.37
CA GLU A 17 12.38 1.93 -6.77
C GLU A 17 11.56 1.51 -5.55
N GLN A 18 12.11 0.63 -4.70
CA GLN A 18 11.42 0.18 -3.49
C GLN A 18 11.10 1.34 -2.55
N GLN A 19 12.02 2.30 -2.41
CA GLN A 19 11.80 3.49 -1.59
C GLN A 19 10.73 4.42 -2.20
N ALA A 20 10.67 4.53 -3.53
CA ALA A 20 9.61 5.27 -4.22
C ALA A 20 8.23 4.64 -3.98
N ASP A 21 8.12 3.32 -4.04
CA ASP A 21 6.89 2.59 -3.76
C ASP A 21 6.43 2.75 -2.30
N ILE A 22 7.36 2.65 -1.36
CA ILE A 22 7.11 2.91 0.07
C ILE A 22 6.59 4.33 0.25
N THR A 23 7.26 5.31 -0.37
CA THR A 23 6.84 6.72 -0.31
C THR A 23 5.42 6.86 -0.86
N GLY A 24 5.14 6.26 -2.02
CA GLY A 24 3.83 6.29 -2.66
C GLY A 24 2.70 5.77 -1.78
N LEU A 25 2.92 4.67 -1.05
CA LEU A 25 1.93 4.17 -0.09
C LEU A 25 1.78 5.11 1.11
N LEU A 26 2.90 5.53 1.72
CA LEU A 26 2.89 6.31 2.95
C LEU A 26 2.37 7.74 2.79
N LEU A 27 2.31 8.28 1.57
CA LEU A 27 1.71 9.59 1.29
C LEU A 27 0.25 9.70 1.76
N HIS A 28 -0.52 8.61 1.70
CA HIS A 28 -1.90 8.59 2.20
C HIS A 28 -1.99 8.92 3.70
N HIS A 29 -0.95 8.55 4.45
CA HIS A 29 -0.87 8.75 5.88
C HIS A 29 -0.33 10.13 6.30
N VAL A 30 -0.09 11.03 5.33
CA VAL A 30 0.16 12.45 5.64
C VAL A 30 -1.12 13.11 6.17
N TYR A 31 -2.28 12.69 5.64
CA TYR A 31 -3.58 13.20 6.06
C TYR A 31 -4.36 12.21 6.93
N ALA A 32 -4.36 10.92 6.56
CA ALA A 32 -4.95 9.87 7.37
C ALA A 32 -3.98 9.42 8.46
N PRO A 33 -4.42 9.02 9.65
CA PRO A 33 -3.51 8.43 10.62
C PRO A 33 -2.98 7.08 10.09
N LEU A 34 -1.73 6.77 10.41
CA LEU A 34 -1.12 5.45 10.20
C LEU A 34 -1.53 4.48 11.31
N ILE A 35 -1.56 4.99 12.53
CA ILE A 35 -1.89 4.30 13.78
C ILE A 35 -2.40 5.36 14.76
N GLU A 36 -3.56 5.14 15.37
CA GLU A 36 -4.19 6.07 16.32
C GLU A 36 -4.24 7.53 15.81
N ASP A 37 -3.48 8.45 16.42
CA ASP A 37 -3.37 9.86 16.05
C ASP A 37 -2.06 10.22 15.33
N GLN A 38 -1.24 9.22 15.01
CA GLN A 38 0.04 9.42 14.35
C GLN A 38 -0.08 9.47 12.84
N HIS A 39 0.56 10.47 12.26
CA HIS A 39 0.63 10.70 10.83
C HIS A 39 2.05 10.56 10.33
N VAL A 40 2.19 10.21 9.05
CA VAL A 40 3.47 10.30 8.35
C VAL A 40 3.79 11.77 8.11
N ARG A 41 4.87 12.25 8.72
CA ARG A 41 5.38 13.63 8.59
C ARG A 41 6.56 13.75 7.65
N GLY A 42 7.14 12.62 7.24
CA GLY A 42 8.16 12.56 6.21
C GLY A 42 8.59 11.13 5.90
N VAL A 43 9.07 10.93 4.69
CA VAL A 43 9.81 9.72 4.29
C VAL A 43 11.15 10.22 3.76
N LEU A 44 12.23 9.77 4.39
CA LEU A 44 13.59 10.24 4.14
C LEU A 44 14.46 9.07 3.67
N PRO A 45 15.37 9.29 2.70
CA PRO A 45 16.40 8.31 2.39
C PRO A 45 17.32 8.11 3.60
N ALA A 46 17.73 6.86 3.83
CA ALA A 46 18.86 6.59 4.71
C ALA A 46 20.19 6.89 3.98
N PRO A 47 21.31 7.02 4.71
CA PRO A 47 22.62 7.15 4.08
C PRO A 47 22.87 5.96 3.11
N PRO A 48 23.57 6.16 1.97
CA PRO A 48 23.76 5.12 0.96
C PRO A 48 24.44 3.83 1.45
N THR A 49 25.08 3.87 2.61
CA THR A 49 25.70 2.72 3.26
C THR A 49 24.71 1.86 4.06
N ARG A 50 23.43 2.24 4.07
CA ARG A 50 22.35 1.54 4.77
C ARG A 50 21.18 1.38 3.82
N ASP A 51 20.90 0.13 3.46
CA ASP A 51 19.71 -0.28 2.71
C ASP A 51 18.50 -0.18 3.63
N ALA A 52 18.06 1.06 3.89
CA ALA A 52 17.03 1.38 4.85
C ALA A 52 16.21 2.59 4.39
N VAL A 53 14.97 2.66 4.86
CA VAL A 53 14.11 3.83 4.75
C VAL A 53 13.95 4.46 6.12
N ARG A 54 13.86 5.79 6.18
CA ARG A 54 13.51 6.51 7.41
C ARG A 54 12.11 7.08 7.29
N VAL A 55 11.21 6.65 8.15
CA VAL A 55 9.84 7.19 8.20
C VAL A 55 9.68 8.03 9.44
N VAL A 56 9.23 9.28 9.27
CA VAL A 56 9.03 10.24 10.35
C VAL A 56 7.56 10.25 10.72
N LEU A 57 7.26 9.99 11.99
CA LEU A 57 5.92 10.04 12.55
C LEU A 57 5.78 11.20 13.55
N GLY A 58 4.54 11.66 13.71
CA GLY A 58 4.11 12.61 14.72
C GLY A 58 2.65 13.00 14.52
N ASP A 59 2.12 13.83 15.42
CA ASP A 59 0.76 14.37 15.31
C ASP A 59 0.54 15.10 13.98
N ARG A 60 -0.72 15.26 13.58
CA ARG A 60 -1.11 15.91 12.31
C ARG A 60 -0.60 17.34 12.14
N ASP A 61 -0.31 18.06 13.22
CA ASP A 61 0.18 19.44 13.21
C ASP A 61 1.63 19.58 13.71
N ALA A 62 2.33 18.48 14.00
CA ALA A 62 3.72 18.48 14.44
C ALA A 62 4.70 18.86 13.31
N TYR A 63 5.43 19.96 13.50
CA TYR A 63 6.53 20.38 12.61
C TYR A 63 7.86 20.56 13.36
N ALA A 64 7.81 20.71 14.69
CA ALA A 64 9.00 20.86 15.52
C ALA A 64 9.69 19.50 15.69
N THR A 65 11.02 19.46 15.58
CA THR A 65 11.79 18.21 15.52
C THR A 65 11.73 17.39 16.82
N ASP A 66 11.49 18.05 17.95
CA ASP A 66 11.28 17.42 19.26
C ASP A 66 9.91 16.74 19.42
N ARG A 67 8.96 17.06 18.53
CA ARG A 67 7.65 16.41 18.41
C ARG A 67 7.62 15.33 17.32
N LEU A 68 8.75 15.03 16.69
CA LEU A 68 8.85 14.09 15.59
C LEU A 68 9.80 12.94 15.95
N THR A 69 9.43 11.74 15.54
CA THR A 69 10.24 10.54 15.71
C THR A 69 10.50 9.90 14.35
N ALA A 70 11.77 9.71 14.01
CA ALA A 70 12.19 9.00 12.81
C ALA A 70 12.45 7.53 13.13
N TYR A 71 11.89 6.63 12.33
CA TYR A 71 12.12 5.20 12.41
C TYR A 71 12.96 4.77 11.21
N GLU A 72 14.16 4.24 11.44
CA GLU A 72 15.02 3.64 10.41
C GLU A 72 14.68 2.16 10.29
N ILE A 73 14.11 1.78 9.16
CA ILE A 73 13.64 0.42 8.86
C ILE A 73 14.52 -0.16 7.75
N PRO A 74 15.23 -1.28 8.00
CA PRO A 74 15.96 -1.99 6.95
C PRO A 74 15.02 -2.40 5.81
N LEU A 75 15.42 -2.12 4.57
CA LEU A 75 14.67 -2.49 3.36
C LEU A 75 14.90 -3.93 2.94
N ARG A 76 16.07 -4.50 3.26
CA ARG A 76 16.36 -5.92 3.02
C ARG A 76 16.19 -6.74 4.29
N VAL A 77 15.57 -7.90 4.14
CA VAL A 77 15.58 -8.99 5.11
C VAL A 77 16.06 -10.21 4.37
N ASP A 78 17.20 -10.76 4.80
CA ASP A 78 17.94 -11.75 4.03
C ASP A 78 18.22 -11.22 2.61
N ASP A 79 17.66 -11.85 1.57
CA ASP A 79 17.81 -11.43 0.16
C ASP A 79 16.53 -10.80 -0.43
N GLU A 80 15.45 -10.64 0.36
CA GLU A 80 14.17 -10.08 -0.11
C GLU A 80 13.98 -8.61 0.30
N LEU A 81 13.36 -7.85 -0.61
CA LEU A 81 12.95 -6.47 -0.34
C LEU A 81 11.63 -6.45 0.44
N ARG A 82 11.59 -5.62 1.48
CA ARG A 82 10.36 -5.32 2.20
C ARG A 82 9.40 -4.56 1.30
N THR A 83 8.16 -5.03 1.29
CA THR A 83 7.08 -4.33 0.61
C THR A 83 6.72 -3.03 1.35
N PRO A 84 6.05 -2.08 0.68
CA PRO A 84 5.50 -0.89 1.34
C PRO A 84 4.64 -1.21 2.57
N HIS A 85 3.91 -2.33 2.53
CA HIS A 85 3.03 -2.74 3.61
C HIS A 85 3.78 -3.37 4.78
N ASP A 86 4.90 -4.06 4.54
CA ASP A 86 5.76 -4.53 5.63
C ASP A 86 6.29 -3.36 6.46
N VAL A 87 6.67 -2.27 5.79
CA VAL A 87 7.10 -1.02 6.44
C VAL A 87 5.96 -0.41 7.25
N ALA A 88 4.76 -0.29 6.68
CA ALA A 88 3.58 0.23 7.40
C ALA A 88 3.22 -0.64 8.60
N GLY A 89 3.25 -1.97 8.45
CA GLY A 89 2.99 -2.94 9.52
C GLY A 89 4.02 -2.85 10.64
N LEU A 90 5.30 -2.73 10.32
CA LEU A 90 6.36 -2.50 11.31
C LEU A 90 6.13 -1.20 12.08
N LEU A 91 5.81 -0.10 11.38
CA LEU A 91 5.54 1.20 12.01
C LEU A 91 4.37 1.13 12.99
N ARG A 92 3.29 0.44 12.61
CA ARG A 92 2.16 0.18 13.51
C ARG A 92 2.61 -0.60 14.75
N THR A 93 3.41 -1.65 14.60
CA THR A 93 3.89 -2.44 15.74
C THR A 93 4.80 -1.63 16.67
N VAL A 94 5.82 -0.95 16.13
CA VAL A 94 6.80 -0.20 16.95
C VAL A 94 6.19 1.04 17.59
N HIS A 95 5.07 1.54 17.08
CA HIS A 95 4.36 2.65 17.71
C HIS A 95 3.31 2.19 18.73
N THR A 96 2.82 0.95 18.63
CA THR A 96 1.81 0.43 19.56
C THR A 96 2.49 -0.11 20.83
N GLY A 97 2.17 0.48 21.99
CA GLY A 97 2.63 0.02 23.30
C GLY A 97 3.89 0.72 23.83
N THR A 98 4.30 0.39 25.05
CA THR A 98 5.50 0.96 25.67
C THR A 98 6.73 0.16 25.27
N HIS A 99 7.45 0.63 24.25
CA HIS A 99 8.70 0.02 23.81
C HIS A 99 9.90 0.65 24.53
N ILE A 100 10.68 -0.18 25.21
CA ILE A 100 11.98 0.23 25.76
C ILE A 100 13.04 -0.13 24.72
N TYR A 101 13.53 0.88 24.01
CA TYR A 101 14.59 0.69 23.03
C TYR A 101 15.96 0.63 23.71
N PRO A 102 16.80 -0.35 23.36
CA PRO A 102 18.22 -0.35 23.71
C PRO A 102 18.89 0.97 23.27
N GLY A 103 19.82 1.48 24.07
CA GLY A 103 20.45 2.79 23.80
C GLY A 103 21.24 2.85 22.50
N ASP A 104 21.71 1.71 21.97
CA ASP A 104 22.37 1.59 20.67
C ASP A 104 21.40 1.65 19.47
N LYS A 105 20.10 1.47 19.72
CA LYS A 105 19.02 1.62 18.72
C LYS A 105 18.42 3.02 18.72
N VAL A 106 18.83 3.90 19.65
CA VAL A 106 18.36 5.28 19.75
C VAL A 106 19.48 6.24 19.32
N GLY A 107 19.19 7.08 18.35
CA GLY A 107 20.08 8.10 17.84
C GLY A 107 19.37 9.43 17.60
N SER A 108 19.97 10.28 16.77
CA SER A 108 19.33 11.49 16.28
C SER A 108 19.60 11.72 14.80
N VAL A 109 18.61 12.28 14.11
CA VAL A 109 18.70 12.72 12.73
C VAL A 109 17.97 14.06 12.58
N MET A 110 18.64 15.09 12.05
CA MET A 110 18.06 16.43 11.90
C MET A 110 17.38 16.99 13.17
N GLY A 111 17.91 16.67 14.36
CA GLY A 111 17.33 17.11 15.64
C GLY A 111 16.10 16.33 16.11
N MET A 112 15.69 15.30 15.38
CA MET A 112 14.64 14.35 15.76
C MET A 112 15.25 13.14 16.47
N THR A 113 14.44 12.47 17.30
CA THR A 113 14.78 11.13 17.81
C THR A 113 14.80 10.15 16.64
N LEU A 114 15.87 9.35 16.53
CA LEU A 114 15.97 8.26 15.55
C LEU A 114 15.89 6.92 16.27
N ILE A 115 14.98 6.05 15.84
CA ILE A 115 14.83 4.69 16.35
C ILE A 115 15.18 3.73 15.21
N THR A 116 16.25 2.95 15.38
CA THR A 116 16.57 1.86 14.43
C THR A 116 15.73 0.65 14.77
N VAL A 117 14.84 0.28 13.85
CA VAL A 117 13.94 -0.88 14.01
C VAL A 117 14.74 -2.15 13.75
N ASP A 118 14.66 -3.09 14.68
CA ASP A 118 15.23 -4.42 14.50
C ASP A 118 14.12 -5.40 14.07
N PRO A 119 14.05 -5.73 12.77
CA PRO A 119 12.98 -6.57 12.24
C PRO A 119 12.98 -7.99 12.78
N THR A 120 14.09 -8.47 13.36
CA THR A 120 14.17 -9.82 13.94
C THR A 120 13.47 -9.91 15.29
N THR A 121 13.15 -8.76 15.89
CA THR A 121 12.53 -8.64 17.22
C THR A 121 11.11 -8.09 17.16
N VAL A 122 10.63 -7.72 15.97
CA VAL A 122 9.35 -7.05 15.76
C VAL A 122 8.62 -7.72 14.61
N ASP A 123 7.49 -8.37 14.93
CA ASP A 123 6.58 -8.87 13.92
C ASP A 123 5.74 -7.71 13.35
N PRO A 124 5.70 -7.51 12.02
CA PRO A 124 4.83 -6.50 11.42
C PRO A 124 3.37 -6.74 11.80
N ALA A 125 2.63 -5.67 12.06
CA ALA A 125 1.19 -5.76 12.28
C ALA A 125 0.51 -6.42 11.06
N PRO A 126 -0.50 -7.27 11.28
CA PRO A 126 -1.16 -7.98 10.19
C PRO A 126 -1.84 -7.00 9.24
N PHE A 127 -1.92 -7.40 7.97
CA PHE A 127 -2.61 -6.66 6.93
C PHE A 127 -4.10 -6.53 7.25
N THR A 128 -4.61 -5.30 7.23
CA THR A 128 -6.02 -5.02 7.53
C THR A 128 -6.89 -5.07 6.27
N HIS A 129 -8.21 -5.09 6.44
CA HIS A 129 -9.12 -5.00 5.29
C HIS A 129 -9.03 -3.65 4.56
N ASP A 130 -8.76 -2.58 5.30
CA ASP A 130 -8.54 -1.25 4.73
C ASP A 130 -7.25 -1.22 3.88
N ASP A 131 -6.19 -1.91 4.32
CA ASP A 131 -4.98 -2.07 3.51
C ASP A 131 -5.27 -2.85 2.21
N TRP A 132 -6.10 -3.90 2.26
CA TRP A 132 -6.49 -4.68 1.07
C TRP A 132 -7.31 -3.83 0.11
N THR A 133 -8.24 -3.06 0.65
CA THR A 133 -9.06 -2.15 -0.14
C THR A 133 -8.21 -1.07 -0.80
N LEU A 134 -7.32 -0.42 -0.05
CA LEU A 134 -6.42 0.58 -0.60
C LEU A 134 -5.52 -0.01 -1.69
N THR A 135 -4.97 -1.20 -1.48
CA THR A 135 -4.13 -1.88 -2.47
C THR A 135 -4.90 -2.16 -3.76
N LEU A 136 -6.09 -2.76 -3.65
CA LEU A 136 -6.96 -3.03 -4.80
C LEU A 136 -7.28 -1.76 -5.58
N LEU A 137 -7.73 -0.70 -4.90
CA LEU A 137 -8.09 0.56 -5.54
C LEU A 137 -6.88 1.20 -6.22
N ARG A 138 -5.70 1.19 -5.59
CA ARG A 138 -4.47 1.72 -6.19
C ARG A 138 -4.06 0.96 -7.44
N CYS A 139 -4.12 -0.37 -7.42
CA CYS A 139 -3.81 -1.19 -8.60
C CYS A 139 -4.74 -0.89 -9.77
N LEU A 140 -6.03 -0.60 -9.50
CA LEU A 140 -6.99 -0.26 -10.53
C LEU A 140 -6.85 1.19 -11.06
N THR A 141 -6.43 2.14 -10.22
CA THR A 141 -6.27 3.56 -10.64
C THR A 141 -4.88 3.87 -11.17
N THR A 142 -3.88 3.08 -10.82
CA THR A 142 -2.47 3.30 -11.15
C THR A 142 -1.83 1.95 -11.46
N PRO A 143 -2.19 1.34 -12.59
CA PRO A 143 -1.65 0.05 -12.98
C PRO A 143 -0.14 0.14 -13.18
N SER A 144 0.56 -0.93 -12.85
CA SER A 144 2.02 -1.04 -13.04
C SER A 144 2.42 -1.18 -14.51
N THR A 145 1.45 -1.32 -15.43
CA THR A 145 1.65 -1.45 -16.87
C THR A 145 1.43 -0.11 -17.58
N GLU A 146 2.17 0.13 -18.67
CA GLU A 146 1.93 1.30 -19.54
C GLU A 146 0.57 1.23 -20.26
N GLU A 147 0.02 0.01 -20.39
CA GLU A 147 -1.31 -0.22 -20.97
C GLU A 147 -2.40 0.18 -19.97
N SER A 148 -3.41 0.90 -20.49
CA SER A 148 -4.61 1.21 -19.71
C SER A 148 -5.37 -0.09 -19.41
N PRO A 149 -5.95 -0.23 -18.20
CA PRO A 149 -6.68 -1.42 -17.86
C PRO A 149 -7.95 -1.53 -18.71
N GLU A 150 -8.31 -2.75 -19.10
CA GLU A 150 -9.52 -3.06 -19.88
C GLU A 150 -10.80 -2.65 -19.13
N ALA A 151 -10.77 -2.77 -17.80
CA ALA A 151 -11.81 -2.29 -16.89
C ALA A 151 -11.29 -1.11 -16.06
N ARG A 152 -11.77 0.10 -16.37
CA ARG A 152 -11.32 1.33 -15.69
C ARG A 152 -12.19 1.61 -14.48
N LEU A 153 -11.57 1.72 -13.31
CA LEU A 153 -12.27 2.12 -12.09
C LEU A 153 -12.67 3.60 -12.17
N CYS A 154 -13.97 3.89 -12.16
CA CYS A 154 -14.47 5.27 -12.07
C CYS A 154 -15.13 5.61 -10.72
N GLY A 155 -15.37 4.62 -9.86
CA GLY A 155 -15.89 4.85 -8.52
C GLY A 155 -15.84 3.60 -7.66
N PHE A 156 -16.02 3.77 -6.35
CA PHE A 156 -16.17 2.67 -5.41
C PHE A 156 -17.09 3.05 -4.25
N LEU A 157 -17.68 2.06 -3.58
CA LEU A 157 -18.51 2.23 -2.40
C LEU A 157 -18.33 1.06 -1.43
N PHE A 158 -18.06 1.35 -0.16
CA PHE A 158 -18.10 0.33 0.89
C PHE A 158 -19.56 -0.06 1.17
N LEU A 159 -19.86 -1.35 0.99
CA LEU A 159 -21.18 -1.91 1.28
C LEU A 159 -21.23 -2.55 2.67
N ALA A 160 -20.10 -3.12 3.11
CA ALA A 160 -19.90 -3.72 4.43
C ALA A 160 -18.41 -3.66 4.82
N PRO A 161 -18.03 -4.01 6.07
CA PRO A 161 -16.63 -4.01 6.49
C PRO A 161 -15.68 -4.88 5.67
N ASP A 162 -16.22 -5.86 4.93
CA ASP A 162 -15.48 -6.80 4.09
C ASP A 162 -15.95 -6.79 2.61
N ARG A 163 -16.86 -5.88 2.24
CA ARG A 163 -17.52 -5.85 0.92
C ARG A 163 -17.40 -4.47 0.29
N LEU A 164 -16.84 -4.44 -0.91
CA LEU A 164 -16.60 -3.24 -1.69
C LEU A 164 -17.31 -3.36 -3.05
N ARG A 165 -18.09 -2.35 -3.43
CA ARG A 165 -18.61 -2.19 -4.79
C ARG A 165 -17.62 -1.36 -5.59
N LEU A 166 -17.14 -1.89 -6.70
CA LEU A 166 -16.34 -1.19 -7.71
C LEU A 166 -17.26 -0.79 -8.86
N TYR A 167 -17.11 0.42 -9.38
CA TYR A 167 -17.80 0.84 -10.60
C TYR A 167 -16.78 0.95 -11.73
N LEU A 168 -16.93 0.09 -12.72
CA LEU A 168 -15.96 -0.18 -13.78
C LEU A 168 -16.57 0.16 -15.15
N ASP A 169 -15.87 1.03 -15.88
CA ASP A 169 -16.12 1.29 -17.28
C ASP A 169 -15.34 0.26 -18.10
N SER A 170 -16.05 -0.72 -18.66
CA SER A 170 -15.48 -1.72 -19.56
C SER A 170 -15.32 -1.10 -20.94
N SER A 171 -14.11 -1.05 -21.48
CA SER A 171 -13.85 -0.41 -22.77
C SER A 171 -14.39 -1.18 -23.99
N GLU A 172 -15.02 -2.34 -23.81
CA GLU A 172 -15.60 -3.10 -24.92
C GLU A 172 -16.95 -2.54 -25.37
N GLU A 173 -17.07 -2.39 -26.69
CA GLU A 173 -18.25 -1.91 -27.43
C GLU A 173 -19.51 -2.79 -27.25
N ALA A 174 -19.42 -3.89 -26.49
CA ALA A 174 -20.48 -4.90 -26.37
C ALA A 174 -21.70 -4.41 -25.58
N LEU A 175 -21.54 -3.54 -24.57
CA LEU A 175 -22.66 -3.01 -23.77
C LEU A 175 -22.37 -1.58 -23.26
N PRO A 176 -23.12 -0.56 -23.71
CA PRO A 176 -22.99 0.79 -23.16
C PRO A 176 -23.52 0.83 -21.72
N GLY A 177 -22.65 1.19 -20.76
CA GLY A 177 -23.06 1.46 -19.38
C GLY A 177 -22.02 1.03 -18.35
N MET A 178 -22.12 1.62 -17.15
CA MET A 178 -21.24 1.34 -16.03
C MET A 178 -21.55 -0.03 -15.43
N THR A 179 -20.53 -0.89 -15.24
CA THR A 179 -20.68 -2.20 -14.59
C THR A 179 -20.22 -2.10 -13.14
N ALA A 180 -21.07 -2.47 -12.19
CA ALA A 180 -20.68 -2.59 -10.80
C ALA A 180 -20.18 -4.02 -10.50
N ALA A 181 -19.15 -4.15 -9.67
CA ALA A 181 -18.64 -5.43 -9.20
C ALA A 181 -18.50 -5.40 -7.67
N ASP A 182 -19.20 -6.31 -6.99
CA ASP A 182 -19.10 -6.47 -5.55
C ASP A 182 -18.00 -7.48 -5.24
N VAL A 183 -16.96 -7.06 -4.52
CA VAL A 183 -15.78 -7.87 -4.21
C VAL A 183 -15.53 -7.93 -2.71
N ARG A 184 -14.78 -8.95 -2.28
CA ARG A 184 -14.15 -9.02 -0.95
C ARG A 184 -12.65 -8.82 -1.08
N PRO A 185 -12.11 -7.60 -0.84
CA PRO A 185 -10.67 -7.38 -0.87
C PRO A 185 -9.91 -8.34 0.06
N GLY A 186 -8.89 -9.02 -0.47
CA GLY A 186 -8.15 -10.05 0.25
C GLY A 186 -6.94 -10.61 -0.49
N GLY A 187 -6.37 -11.69 0.05
CA GLY A 187 -5.06 -12.23 -0.36
C GLY A 187 -4.93 -12.71 -1.81
N ALA A 188 -6.04 -12.95 -2.52
CA ALA A 188 -6.04 -13.36 -3.92
C ALA A 188 -6.10 -12.17 -4.90
N LEU A 189 -5.69 -10.96 -4.46
CA LEU A 189 -5.84 -9.72 -5.21
C LEU A 189 -5.29 -9.79 -6.64
N THR A 190 -4.10 -10.35 -6.84
CA THR A 190 -3.50 -10.49 -8.18
C THR A 190 -4.34 -11.36 -9.10
N ALA A 191 -4.90 -12.45 -8.58
CA ALA A 191 -5.77 -13.33 -9.35
C ALA A 191 -7.10 -12.64 -9.70
N LEU A 192 -7.67 -11.89 -8.75
CA LEU A 192 -8.86 -11.06 -9.00
C LEU A 192 -8.58 -10.01 -10.09
N LEU A 193 -7.51 -9.22 -9.97
CA LEU A 193 -7.15 -8.19 -10.95
C LEU A 193 -6.96 -8.76 -12.36
N ALA A 194 -6.33 -9.93 -12.48
CA ALA A 194 -6.10 -10.59 -13.76
C ALA A 194 -7.39 -11.19 -14.36
N ALA A 195 -8.31 -11.68 -13.53
CA ALA A 195 -9.56 -12.28 -13.98
C ALA A 195 -10.68 -11.26 -14.17
N LEU A 196 -10.55 -10.06 -13.57
CA LEU A 196 -11.60 -9.06 -13.50
C LEU A 196 -12.21 -8.74 -14.88
N PRO A 197 -11.44 -8.46 -15.96
CA PRO A 197 -12.05 -8.17 -17.25
C PRO A 197 -12.95 -9.30 -17.75
N SER A 198 -12.47 -10.55 -17.71
CA SER A 198 -13.23 -11.72 -18.11
C SER A 198 -14.49 -11.92 -17.26
N LEU A 199 -14.39 -11.74 -15.94
CA LEU A 199 -15.50 -11.94 -15.01
C LEU A 199 -16.63 -10.94 -15.20
N LEU A 200 -16.31 -9.72 -15.64
CA LEU A 200 -17.33 -8.71 -15.93
C LEU A 200 -18.23 -9.14 -17.10
N ASP A 201 -17.76 -9.97 -18.03
CA ASP A 201 -18.55 -10.40 -19.19
C ASP A 201 -19.37 -11.67 -18.93
N GLU A 202 -19.21 -12.29 -17.76
CA GLU A 202 -19.89 -13.53 -17.41
C GLU A 202 -21.35 -13.28 -17.01
N GLN A 203 -22.27 -13.59 -17.93
CA GLN A 203 -23.71 -13.35 -17.76
C GLN A 203 -24.33 -14.06 -16.55
N TRP A 204 -23.75 -15.15 -16.06
CA TRP A 204 -24.26 -15.90 -14.90
C TRP A 204 -23.86 -15.29 -13.55
N LEU A 205 -22.84 -14.42 -13.53
CA LEU A 205 -22.48 -13.60 -12.37
C LEU A 205 -23.25 -12.27 -12.34
N THR A 206 -23.97 -11.96 -13.42
CA THR A 206 -24.66 -10.68 -13.59
C THR A 206 -26.07 -10.72 -13.00
N THR A 207 -26.37 -9.78 -12.12
CA THR A 207 -27.74 -9.44 -11.71
C THR A 207 -28.09 -8.04 -12.19
N THR A 208 -29.35 -7.88 -12.65
CA THR A 208 -29.90 -6.55 -12.90
C THR A 208 -30.26 -5.95 -11.54
N ASP A 209 -29.41 -5.09 -11.01
CA ASP A 209 -29.72 -4.30 -9.82
C ASP A 209 -30.54 -3.08 -10.27
N ALA A 210 -31.85 -3.13 -10.03
CA ALA A 210 -32.77 -2.05 -10.42
C ALA A 210 -32.68 -0.83 -9.48
N ASP A 211 -31.98 -0.95 -8.35
CA ASP A 211 -31.97 0.05 -7.28
C ASP A 211 -30.71 0.94 -7.29
N ASP A 212 -29.66 0.56 -8.02
CA ASP A 212 -28.43 1.35 -8.14
C ASP A 212 -28.45 2.26 -9.38
N PRO A 213 -28.60 3.59 -9.22
CA PRO A 213 -28.67 4.51 -10.35
C PRO A 213 -27.33 4.76 -11.04
N HIS A 214 -26.23 4.21 -10.52
CA HIS A 214 -24.87 4.44 -11.02
C HIS A 214 -24.35 3.33 -11.93
N CYS A 215 -25.06 2.21 -12.06
CA CYS A 215 -24.67 1.10 -12.93
C CYS A 215 -25.85 0.54 -13.74
N SER A 216 -25.56 -0.08 -14.87
CA SER A 216 -26.56 -0.82 -15.66
C SER A 216 -26.73 -2.27 -15.20
N ARG A 217 -25.72 -2.79 -14.48
CA ARG A 217 -25.67 -4.16 -13.98
C ARG A 217 -24.69 -4.28 -12.81
N VAL A 218 -24.91 -5.29 -11.97
CA VAL A 218 -24.02 -5.66 -10.86
C VAL A 218 -23.54 -7.10 -11.06
N VAL A 219 -22.25 -7.31 -10.85
CA VAL A 219 -21.61 -8.62 -10.83
C VAL A 219 -21.22 -8.94 -9.38
N ASP A 220 -21.66 -10.08 -8.85
CA ASP A 220 -21.26 -10.52 -7.50
C ASP A 220 -20.00 -11.39 -7.59
N LEU A 221 -18.87 -10.82 -7.16
CA LEU A 221 -17.55 -11.46 -7.10
C LEU A 221 -17.11 -11.67 -5.65
N THR A 222 -18.04 -11.70 -4.69
CA THR A 222 -17.70 -11.83 -3.28
C THR A 222 -17.23 -13.23 -2.87
N ASP A 223 -17.48 -14.24 -3.70
CA ASP A 223 -17.06 -15.64 -3.49
C ASP A 223 -15.81 -16.04 -4.31
N TRP A 224 -15.13 -15.07 -4.94
CA TRP A 224 -13.92 -15.28 -5.75
C TRP A 224 -12.67 -15.62 -4.92
#